data_AF-A0A962E8A6-F1
#
_entry.id   AF-A0A962E8A6-F1
#
_cell.length_a   1.000
_cell.length_b   1.000
_cell.length_c   1.000
_cell.angle_alpha   90.00
_cell.angle_beta   90.00
_cell.angle_gamma   90.00
#
_symmetry.space_group_name_H-M   'P 1'
#
loop_
_entity.id
_entity.type
_entity.pdbx_description
1 polymer ?
#
loop_
_entity_poly.entity_id
_entity_poly.type
_entity_poly.pdbx_seq_one_letter_code
_entity_poly.pdbx_strand_id
1 'polypeptide(L)' 'RSDSLCPNHLTGQTVESVVPPGIDPAPLLERSVVVKRLRPLPVEAIARGYIAGSGWKDYCRSGQVGGHRLP' A
#
# COMPACT_ATOMS: atom_id res chain seq x y z
N ARG A 1 14.81 0.08 0.50
CA ARG A 1 13.83 0.78 -0.36
C ARG A 1 13.31 -0.24 -1.38
N SER A 2 12.06 -0.15 -1.83
CA SER A 2 11.44 -1.14 -2.74
C SER A 2 11.68 -0.85 -4.23
N ASP A 3 12.33 0.26 -4.54
CA ASP A 3 12.70 0.72 -5.89
C ASP A 3 13.59 -0.27 -6.66
N SER A 4 14.42 -1.05 -5.96
CA SER A 4 15.22 -2.12 -6.58
C SER A 4 14.40 -3.36 -6.97
N LEU A 5 13.15 -3.47 -6.51
CA LEU A 5 12.25 -4.60 -6.80
C LEU A 5 11.13 -4.20 -7.76
N CYS A 6 10.56 -3.02 -7.58
CA CYS A 6 9.48 -2.50 -8.40
C CYS A 6 9.48 -0.96 -8.37
N PRO A 7 9.28 -0.28 -9.52
CA PRO A 7 9.04 1.15 -9.54
C PRO A 7 7.91 1.54 -8.59
N ASN A 8 8.09 2.65 -7.87
CA ASN A 8 7.11 3.14 -6.91
C ASN A 8 6.91 4.66 -7.01
N HIS A 9 5.99 5.20 -6.21
CA HIS A 9 5.61 6.61 -6.28
C HIS A 9 6.53 7.57 -5.51
N LEU A 10 7.57 7.10 -4.81
CA LEU A 10 8.44 7.98 -4.02
C LEU A 10 9.24 8.92 -4.95
N THR A 11 9.39 10.18 -4.54
CA THR A 11 10.16 11.18 -5.32
C THR A 11 11.62 11.29 -4.91
N GLY A 12 11.96 10.86 -3.68
CA GLY A 12 13.29 11.04 -3.09
C GLY A 12 13.52 12.41 -2.44
N GLN A 13 12.58 13.35 -2.57
CA GLN A 13 12.60 14.63 -1.85
C GLN A 13 12.32 14.44 -0.36
N THR A 14 12.89 15.30 0.47
CA THR A 14 12.62 15.35 1.91
C THR A 14 11.30 16.08 2.17
N VAL A 15 10.64 15.79 3.30
CA VAL A 15 9.36 16.44 3.65
C VAL A 15 9.58 17.94 3.86
N GLU A 16 10.64 18.30 4.56
CA GLU A 16 11.08 19.68 4.83
C GLU A 16 11.24 20.50 3.56
N SER A 17 11.71 19.87 2.47
CA SER A 17 11.94 20.56 1.20
C SER A 17 10.65 21.00 0.49
N VAL A 18 9.49 20.44 0.87
CA VAL A 18 8.20 20.73 0.24
C VAL A 18 7.17 21.34 1.18
N VAL A 19 7.50 21.49 2.47
CA VAL A 19 6.61 22.11 3.45
C VAL A 19 6.58 23.63 3.19
N PRO A 20 5.39 24.25 3.10
CA PRO A 20 5.28 25.69 2.91
C PRO A 20 5.96 26.50 4.03
N PRO A 21 6.53 27.68 3.72
CA PRO A 21 7.07 28.57 4.74
C PRO A 21 6.04 28.89 5.84
N GLY A 22 6.49 28.91 7.09
CA GLY A 22 5.64 29.20 8.25
C GLY A 22 4.92 27.98 8.85
N ILE A 23 5.11 26.79 8.27
CA ILE A 23 4.61 25.53 8.82
C ILE A 23 5.78 24.78 9.48
N ASP A 24 5.58 24.35 10.74
CA ASP A 24 6.54 23.48 11.43
C ASP A 24 6.54 22.08 10.77
N PRO A 25 7.66 21.62 10.19
CA PRO A 25 7.73 20.30 9.57
C PRO A 25 7.86 19.17 10.61
N ALA A 26 8.20 19.46 11.87
CA ALA A 26 8.51 18.45 12.89
C ALA A 26 7.41 17.38 13.07
N PRO A 27 6.10 17.71 13.06
CA PRO A 27 5.03 16.72 13.18
C PRO A 27 4.94 15.73 12.00
N LEU A 28 5.59 16.04 10.87
CA LEU A 28 5.48 15.31 9.61
C LEU A 28 6.67 14.38 9.33
N LEU A 29 7.86 14.68 9.86
CA LEU A 29 9.14 14.08 9.41
C LEU A 29 9.17 12.55 9.41
N GLU A 30 8.58 11.91 10.41
CA GLU A 30 8.64 10.45 10.57
C GLU A 30 7.40 9.71 10.05
N ARG A 31 6.39 10.46 9.60
CA ARG A 31 5.07 9.90 9.26
C ARG A 31 4.54 10.38 7.91
N SER A 32 5.38 11.03 7.11
CA SER A 32 5.03 11.54 5.79
C SER A 32 6.14 11.26 4.78
N VAL A 33 5.76 11.15 3.51
CA VAL A 33 6.67 10.94 2.38
C VAL A 33 6.20 11.77 1.18
N VAL A 34 7.14 12.27 0.38
CA VAL A 34 6.84 13.04 -0.83
C VAL A 34 6.69 12.10 -2.02
N VAL A 35 5.48 12.05 -2.58
CA VAL A 35 5.08 11.09 -3.63
C VAL A 35 4.62 11.78 -4.91
N LYS A 36 4.74 11.07 -6.03
CA LYS A 36 4.16 11.45 -7.31
C LYS A 36 2.65 11.20 -7.26
N ARG A 37 1.86 12.17 -7.74
CA ARG A 37 0.43 11.95 -7.98
C ARG A 37 0.26 11.01 -9.17
N LEU A 38 -0.41 9.88 -8.96
CA LEU A 38 -0.69 8.88 -9.98
C LEU A 38 -2.21 8.67 -10.11
N ARG A 39 -2.63 7.94 -11.14
CA ARG A 39 -4.01 7.46 -11.28
C ARG A 39 -4.07 6.04 -10.70
N PRO A 40 -4.70 5.82 -9.53
CA PRO A 40 -4.77 4.49 -8.94
C PRO A 40 -5.65 3.56 -9.80
N LEU A 41 -5.30 2.29 -9.84
CA LEU A 41 -6.20 1.26 -10.37
C LEU A 41 -7.34 1.06 -9.35
N PRO A 42 -8.61 0.89 -9.78
CA PRO A 42 -9.75 0.74 -8.89
C PRO A 42 -9.86 -0.70 -8.34
N VAL A 43 -8.75 -1.25 -7.84
CA VAL A 43 -8.66 -2.62 -7.31
C VAL A 43 -7.75 -2.66 -6.09
N GLU A 44 -7.98 -3.62 -5.21
CA GLU A 44 -7.06 -3.96 -4.12
C GLU A 44 -6.23 -5.19 -4.52
N ALA A 45 -4.91 -5.02 -4.62
CA ALA A 45 -3.99 -6.11 -4.93
C ALA A 45 -3.66 -6.91 -3.66
N ILE A 46 -4.41 -7.99 -3.41
CA ILE A 46 -4.29 -8.83 -2.21
C ILE A 46 -3.48 -10.09 -2.52
N ALA A 47 -2.37 -10.30 -1.82
CA ALA A 47 -1.61 -11.56 -1.83
C ALA A 47 -1.83 -12.32 -0.51
N ARG A 48 -2.04 -13.65 -0.59
CA ARG A 48 -2.28 -14.51 0.59
C ARG A 48 -1.31 -15.68 0.57
N GLY A 49 -0.33 -15.69 1.49
CA GLY A 49 0.52 -16.86 1.74
C GLY A 49 -0.10 -17.86 2.71
N TYR A 50 -1.07 -17.41 3.51
CA TYR A 50 -1.84 -18.23 4.45
C TYR A 50 -3.30 -17.81 4.40
N ILE A 51 -4.20 -18.73 4.75
CA ILE A 51 -5.62 -18.47 4.77
C ILE A 51 -6.06 -17.93 6.14
N ALA A 52 -6.66 -16.74 6.15
CA ALA A 52 -7.17 -16.08 7.34
C ALA A 52 -8.26 -15.07 6.97
N GLY A 53 -8.93 -14.52 7.99
CA GLY A 53 -9.89 -13.42 7.82
C GLY A 53 -11.04 -13.76 6.84
N SER A 54 -11.35 -12.84 5.93
CA SER A 54 -12.41 -13.03 4.93
C SER A 54 -12.14 -14.23 4.00
N GLY A 55 -10.88 -14.47 3.63
CA GLY A 55 -10.52 -15.64 2.81
C GLY A 55 -10.86 -16.96 3.49
N TRP A 56 -10.61 -17.08 4.80
CA TRP A 56 -10.99 -18.27 5.57
C TRP A 56 -12.50 -18.49 5.59
N LYS A 57 -13.27 -17.41 5.83
CA LYS A 57 -14.74 -17.48 5.84
C LYS A 57 -15.31 -17.91 4.48
N ASP A 58 -14.75 -17.43 3.38
CA ASP A 58 -15.16 -17.82 2.03
C ASP A 58 -14.84 -19.29 1.73
N TYR A 59 -13.66 -19.73 2.16
CA TYR A 59 -13.24 -21.11 1.99
C TYR A 59 -14.11 -22.07 2.79
N CYS A 60 -14.36 -21.81 4.08
CA CYS A 60 -15.27 -22.63 4.88
C CYS A 60 -16.67 -22.74 4.27
N ARG A 61 -17.14 -21.68 3.59
CA ARG A 61 -18.47 -21.64 2.98
C ARG A 61 -18.55 -22.38 1.66
N SER A 62 -17.50 -22.33 0.84
CA SER A 62 -17.59 -22.71 -0.59
C SER A 62 -16.45 -23.58 -1.11
N GLY A 63 -15.43 -23.83 -0.31
CA GLY A 63 -14.14 -24.40 -0.74
C GLY A 63 -13.34 -23.46 -1.63
N GLN A 64 -13.69 -22.17 -1.70
CA GLN A 64 -13.08 -21.18 -2.59
C GLN A 64 -12.64 -19.92 -1.85
N VAL A 65 -11.64 -19.22 -2.40
CA VAL A 65 -11.22 -17.88 -1.96
C VAL A 65 -11.22 -16.95 -3.16
N GLY A 66 -11.98 -15.86 -3.12
CA GLY A 66 -12.08 -14.93 -4.25
C GLY A 66 -12.54 -15.59 -5.55
N GLY A 67 -13.35 -16.66 -5.46
CA GLY A 67 -13.79 -17.46 -6.62
C GLY A 67 -12.82 -18.54 -7.10
N HIS A 68 -11.66 -18.70 -6.45
CA HIS A 68 -10.70 -19.75 -6.77
C HIS A 68 -10.88 -20.93 -5.80
N ARG A 69 -11.20 -22.12 -6.33
CA ARG A 69 -11.23 -23.35 -5.54
C ARG A 69 -9.84 -23.66 -5.00
N LEU A 70 -9.76 -23.89 -3.70
CA LEU A 70 -8.55 -24.37 -3.05
C LEU A 70 -8.63 -25.89 -2.84
N PRO A 71 -7.48 -26.57 -2.66
CA PRO A 71 -7.43 -28.00 -2.34
C PRO A 71 -8.23 -28.37 -1.09
#